data_AF-A0A7W8C098-F1
#
_entry.id   AF-A0A7W8C098-F1
#
_cell.length_a   1.000
_cell.length_b   1.000
_cell.length_c   1.000
_cell.angle_alpha   90.00
_cell.angle_beta   90.00
_cell.angle_gamma   90.00
#
_symmetry.space_group_name_H-M   'P 1'
#
loop_
_entity.id
_entity.type
_entity.pdbx_description
1 polymer ?
#
loop_
_entity_poly.entity_id
_entity_poly.type
_entity_poly.pdbx_seq_one_letter_code
_entity_poly.pdbx_strand_id
1 'polypeptide(L)'
;MLRFAGITPLIAHAPQEFQKVVIAFCQNMEVIFMQISEGNLATKPIVENALQFGTNLQGRVEVAWTVNVTRKAQKQLARLPKTVLETLFALMLDIELGGPVRGDWPNYGKLDARTHHCHLKKGHPTYVAVWEESAGSMKLIEVTYVGTHERAPY
;
A
#
# COMPACT_ATOMS: atom_id res chain seq x y z
N MET A 1 -14.41 17.25 -9.45
CA MET A 1 -14.37 16.07 -10.34
C MET A 1 -12.92 15.55 -10.34
N LEU A 2 -12.64 14.53 -9.53
CA LEU A 2 -11.28 13.99 -9.34
C LEU A 2 -10.79 13.36 -10.65
N ARG A 3 -9.65 13.81 -11.17
CA ARG A 3 -9.00 13.16 -12.32
C ARG A 3 -8.19 11.97 -11.80
N PHE A 4 -8.74 10.78 -11.94
CA PHE A 4 -8.14 9.47 -11.63
C PHE A 4 -6.91 9.09 -12.49
N ALA A 5 -6.29 10.05 -13.19
CA ALA A 5 -5.37 9.81 -14.30
C ALA A 5 -4.08 9.04 -13.93
N GLY A 6 -3.75 8.90 -12.64
CA GLY A 6 -2.58 8.16 -12.18
C GLY A 6 -2.84 6.72 -11.72
N ILE A 7 -4.09 6.36 -11.41
CA ILE A 7 -4.45 5.03 -10.87
C ILE A 7 -4.93 4.11 -12.00
N THR A 8 -5.59 4.67 -13.01
CA THR A 8 -6.14 3.90 -14.14
C THR A 8 -5.14 2.98 -14.85
N PRO A 9 -3.87 3.34 -15.09
CA PRO A 9 -2.94 2.45 -15.77
C PRO A 9 -2.53 1.24 -14.92
N LEU A 10 -2.56 1.35 -13.58
CA LEU A 10 -2.05 0.32 -12.66
C LEU A 10 -3.04 -0.84 -12.46
N ILE A 11 -4.34 -0.60 -12.65
CA ILE A 11 -5.42 -1.59 -12.44
C ILE A 11 -6.24 -1.89 -13.70
N ALA A 12 -5.88 -1.32 -14.85
CA ALA A 12 -6.59 -1.51 -16.11
C ALA A 12 -6.70 -3.00 -16.53
N HIS A 13 -5.72 -3.82 -16.14
CA HIS A 13 -5.67 -5.25 -16.46
C HIS A 13 -6.18 -6.14 -15.33
N ALA A 14 -6.58 -5.56 -14.20
CA ALA A 14 -7.12 -6.32 -13.09
C ALA A 14 -8.60 -6.67 -13.34
N PRO A 15 -9.11 -7.77 -12.75
CA PRO A 15 -10.51 -8.15 -12.86
C PRO A 15 -11.46 -6.99 -12.49
N GLN A 16 -12.62 -6.90 -13.11
CA GLN A 16 -13.56 -5.78 -12.90
C GLN A 16 -13.99 -5.60 -11.44
N GLU A 17 -14.07 -6.70 -10.67
CA GLU A 17 -14.32 -6.67 -9.23
C GLU A 17 -13.18 -5.99 -8.46
N PHE A 18 -11.94 -6.12 -8.93
CA PHE A 18 -10.78 -5.42 -8.37
C PHE A 18 -10.84 -3.91 -8.61
N GLN A 19 -11.24 -3.51 -9.81
CA GLN A 19 -11.42 -2.10 -10.14
C GLN A 19 -12.46 -1.46 -9.22
N LYS A 20 -13.55 -2.18 -8.89
CA LYS A 20 -14.57 -1.72 -7.94
C LYS A 20 -14.02 -1.53 -6.52
N VAL A 21 -13.18 -2.46 -6.04
CA VAL A 21 -12.54 -2.35 -4.71
C VAL A 21 -11.61 -1.14 -4.65
N VAL A 22 -10.77 -0.92 -5.68
CA VAL A 22 -9.86 0.23 -5.70
C VAL A 22 -10.65 1.54 -5.84
N ILE A 23 -11.71 1.58 -6.64
CA ILE A 23 -12.59 2.76 -6.73
C ILE A 23 -13.27 3.03 -5.38
N ALA A 24 -13.79 2.01 -4.70
CA ALA A 24 -14.41 2.15 -3.38
C ALA A 24 -13.39 2.60 -2.31
N PHE A 25 -12.15 2.10 -2.38
CA PHE A 25 -11.05 2.53 -1.52
C PHE A 25 -10.67 4.01 -1.76
N CYS A 26 -10.55 4.41 -3.03
CA CYS A 26 -10.26 5.80 -3.41
C CYS A 26 -11.39 6.76 -3.02
N GLN A 27 -12.65 6.30 -3.06
CA GLN A 27 -13.83 7.07 -2.64
C GLN A 27 -13.92 7.21 -1.11
N ASN A 28 -13.30 6.30 -0.35
CA ASN A 28 -13.39 6.27 1.12
C ASN A 28 -12.06 6.61 1.84
N MET A 29 -11.09 7.20 1.14
CA MET A 29 -9.80 7.58 1.75
C MET A 29 -9.92 8.52 2.96
N GLU A 30 -11.02 9.26 3.11
CA GLU A 30 -11.27 10.08 4.32
C GLU A 30 -11.46 9.23 5.58
N VAL A 31 -12.09 8.05 5.46
CA VAL A 31 -12.32 7.13 6.59
C VAL A 31 -11.00 6.49 7.04
N ILE A 32 -10.13 6.14 6.09
CA ILE A 32 -8.81 5.58 6.37
C ILE A 32 -7.90 6.64 7.01
N PHE A 33 -8.00 7.90 6.54
CA PHE A 33 -7.29 9.03 7.15
C PHE A 33 -7.73 9.25 8.62
N MET A 34 -9.02 9.09 8.93
CA MET A 34 -9.51 9.15 10.32
C MET A 34 -8.91 8.03 11.19
N GLN A 35 -8.88 6.79 10.71
CA GLN A 35 -8.29 5.66 11.46
C GLN A 35 -6.76 5.81 11.68
N ILE A 36 -6.06 6.47 10.76
CA ILE A 36 -4.63 6.82 10.91
C ILE A 36 -4.44 7.84 12.04
N SER A 37 -5.33 8.85 12.15
CA SER A 37 -5.24 9.90 13.18
C SER A 37 -5.47 9.37 14.59
N GLU A 38 -6.21 8.26 14.73
CA GLU A 38 -6.53 7.62 16.01
C GLU A 38 -5.48 6.56 16.43
N GLY A 39 -4.42 6.36 15.65
CA GLY A 39 -3.34 5.43 15.99
C GLY A 39 -3.74 3.95 15.95
N ASN A 40 -4.86 3.62 15.28
CA ASN A 40 -5.45 2.29 15.30
C ASN A 40 -5.25 1.53 13.96
N LEU A 41 -4.06 1.62 13.37
CA LEU A 41 -3.68 0.70 12.28
C LEU A 41 -3.20 -0.62 12.91
N ALA A 42 -4.09 -1.27 13.64
CA ALA A 42 -3.92 -2.62 14.15
C ALA A 42 -4.67 -3.60 13.24
N THR A 43 -3.88 -4.44 12.57
CA THR A 43 -4.15 -5.87 12.29
C THR A 43 -5.17 -6.29 11.24
N LYS A 44 -5.78 -5.42 10.45
CA LYS A 44 -6.63 -5.87 9.34
C LYS A 44 -5.98 -5.55 7.99
N PRO A 45 -5.83 -6.53 7.08
CA PRO A 45 -5.46 -6.30 5.69
C PRO A 45 -6.26 -5.14 5.11
N ILE A 46 -5.64 -4.32 4.26
CA ILE A 46 -6.33 -3.22 3.57
C ILE A 46 -7.59 -3.74 2.86
N VAL A 47 -7.53 -4.94 2.28
CA VAL A 47 -8.69 -5.61 1.69
C VAL A 47 -9.83 -5.86 2.69
N GLU A 48 -9.57 -6.19 3.95
CA GLU A 48 -10.60 -6.49 4.95
C GLU A 48 -11.35 -5.22 5.35
N ASN A 49 -10.66 -4.07 5.40
CA ASN A 49 -11.30 -2.79 5.64
C ASN A 49 -12.10 -2.30 4.41
N ALA A 50 -11.69 -2.64 3.19
CA ALA A 50 -12.45 -2.32 1.97
C ALA A 50 -13.74 -3.16 1.83
N LEU A 51 -13.75 -4.40 2.36
CA LEU A 51 -14.90 -5.30 2.31
C LEU A 51 -16.03 -4.93 3.30
N GLN A 52 -15.77 -4.05 4.28
CA GLN A 52 -16.79 -3.62 5.25
C GLN A 52 -17.74 -2.53 4.71
N PHE A 53 -17.44 -1.92 3.56
CA PHE A 53 -18.20 -0.77 3.02
C PHE A 53 -18.88 -1.05 1.68
N GLY A 54 -19.54 -2.20 1.59
CA GLY A 54 -20.65 -2.40 0.66
C GLY A 54 -20.28 -3.10 -0.64
N THR A 55 -20.26 -4.43 -0.62
CA THR A 55 -20.83 -5.27 -1.68
C THR A 55 -21.21 -6.62 -1.07
N ASN A 56 -22.38 -7.17 -1.45
CA ASN A 56 -22.71 -8.58 -1.23
C ASN A 56 -21.84 -9.45 -2.15
N LEU A 57 -20.53 -9.49 -1.90
CA LEU A 57 -19.62 -10.45 -2.51
C LEU A 57 -19.39 -11.58 -1.52
N GLN A 58 -20.26 -12.59 -1.55
CA GLN A 58 -20.07 -13.89 -0.90
C GLN A 58 -18.91 -14.71 -1.52
N GLY A 59 -17.87 -14.05 -2.05
CA GLY A 59 -16.64 -14.67 -2.53
C GLY A 59 -15.47 -14.03 -1.80
N ARG A 60 -14.87 -14.77 -0.86
CA ARG A 60 -13.70 -14.30 -0.10
C ARG A 60 -12.59 -13.94 -1.08
N VAL A 61 -12.20 -12.66 -1.12
CA VAL A 61 -10.90 -12.29 -1.67
C VAL A 61 -9.87 -12.83 -0.67
N GLU A 62 -9.29 -13.99 -0.96
CA GLU A 62 -8.20 -14.53 -0.16
C GLU A 62 -6.95 -13.68 -0.42
N VAL A 63 -6.54 -12.87 0.57
CA VAL A 63 -5.24 -12.23 0.53
C VAL A 63 -4.16 -13.23 0.84
N ALA A 64 -3.18 -13.30 -0.06
CA ALA A 64 -2.06 -14.21 0.07
C ALA A 64 -1.06 -13.72 1.13
N TRP A 65 -0.94 -12.40 1.33
CA TRP A 65 0.04 -11.79 2.23
C TRP A 65 -0.61 -10.79 3.18
N THR A 66 -0.15 -10.79 4.43
CA THR A 66 -0.49 -9.75 5.41
C THR A 66 0.56 -8.65 5.33
N VAL A 67 0.13 -7.40 5.18
CA VAL A 67 1.01 -6.23 5.17
C VAL A 67 0.74 -5.37 6.39
N ASN A 68 1.76 -5.24 7.24
CA ASN A 68 1.74 -4.38 8.42
C ASN A 68 2.54 -3.11 8.17
N VAL A 69 2.20 -2.03 8.89
CA VAL A 69 3.01 -0.80 8.90
C VAL A 69 3.60 -0.63 10.29
N THR A 70 4.92 -0.52 10.38
CA THR A 70 5.60 -0.32 11.66
C THR A 70 5.17 1.00 12.33
N ARG A 71 5.26 1.09 13.66
CA ARG A 71 4.95 2.35 14.38
C ARG A 71 5.78 3.54 13.87
N LYS A 72 7.00 3.29 13.40
CA LYS A 72 7.86 4.31 12.79
C LYS A 72 7.24 4.81 11.48
N ALA A 73 6.89 3.89 10.58
CA ALA A 73 6.25 4.23 9.31
C ALA A 73 4.88 4.87 9.48
N GLN A 74 4.09 4.47 10.49
CA GLN A 74 2.81 5.13 10.83
C GLN A 74 2.97 6.63 11.14
N LYS A 75 4.04 7.01 11.86
CA LYS A 75 4.33 8.44 12.11
C LYS A 75 4.75 9.19 10.85
N GLN A 76 5.35 8.49 9.90
CA GLN A 76 5.77 9.06 8.61
C GLN A 76 4.56 9.25 7.68
N LEU A 77 3.65 8.27 7.63
CA LEU A 77 2.39 8.31 6.90
C LEU A 77 1.61 9.60 7.12
N ALA A 78 1.47 10.01 8.38
CA ALA A 78 0.73 11.21 8.78
C ALA A 78 1.27 12.52 8.19
N ARG A 79 2.48 12.50 7.60
CA ARG A 79 3.15 13.68 7.02
C ARG A 79 3.25 13.62 5.50
N LEU A 80 2.75 12.55 4.88
CA LEU A 80 2.86 12.38 3.43
C LEU A 80 1.86 13.28 2.69
N PRO A 81 2.26 13.83 1.53
CA PRO A 81 1.28 14.39 0.59
C PRO A 81 0.24 13.34 0.22
N LYS A 82 -1.02 13.76 0.07
CA LYS A 82 -2.15 12.88 -0.25
C LYS A 82 -1.87 11.92 -1.42
N THR A 83 -1.27 12.42 -2.49
CA THR A 83 -0.97 11.59 -3.68
C THR A 83 0.10 10.53 -3.43
N VAL A 84 1.04 10.78 -2.52
CA VAL A 84 2.05 9.77 -2.12
C VAL A 84 1.41 8.70 -1.25
N LEU A 85 0.49 9.11 -0.37
CA LEU A 85 -0.29 8.20 0.47
C LEU A 85 -1.18 7.27 -0.37
N GLU A 86 -1.86 7.80 -1.39
CA GLU A 86 -2.63 7.02 -2.37
C GLU A 86 -1.77 5.96 -3.06
N THR A 87 -0.60 6.35 -3.56
CA THR A 87 0.33 5.42 -4.23
C THR A 87 0.85 4.35 -3.27
N LEU A 88 1.13 4.70 -2.01
CA LEU A 88 1.54 3.71 -1.02
C LEU A 88 0.44 2.68 -0.75
N PHE A 89 -0.83 3.09 -0.67
CA PHE A 89 -1.91 2.14 -0.45
C PHE A 89 -2.11 1.20 -1.65
N ALA A 90 -1.97 1.70 -2.87
CA ALA A 90 -1.94 0.86 -4.06
C ALA A 90 -0.79 -0.17 -3.98
N LEU A 91 0.41 0.25 -3.54
CA LEU A 91 1.55 -0.66 -3.35
C LEU A 91 1.23 -1.75 -2.31
N MET A 92 0.70 -1.35 -1.15
CA MET A 92 0.37 -2.30 -0.09
C MET A 92 -0.69 -3.31 -0.56
N LEU A 93 -1.70 -2.87 -1.31
CA LEU A 93 -2.71 -3.77 -1.88
C LEU A 93 -2.10 -4.76 -2.89
N ASP A 94 -1.23 -4.29 -3.78
CA ASP A 94 -0.51 -5.18 -4.72
C ASP A 94 0.36 -6.21 -3.99
N ILE A 95 0.97 -5.79 -2.87
CA ILE A 95 1.75 -6.68 -2.02
C ILE A 95 0.86 -7.72 -1.32
N GLU A 96 -0.30 -7.32 -0.78
CA GLU A 96 -1.25 -8.23 -0.12
C GLU A 96 -1.73 -9.34 -1.08
N LEU A 97 -1.89 -9.01 -2.36
CA LEU A 97 -2.40 -9.94 -3.38
C LEU A 97 -1.30 -10.78 -4.01
N GLY A 98 -0.18 -10.16 -4.37
CA GLY A 98 0.85 -10.78 -5.19
C GLY A 98 2.15 -11.11 -4.45
N GLY A 99 2.35 -10.60 -3.23
CA GLY A 99 3.56 -10.79 -2.44
C GLY A 99 4.61 -9.67 -2.48
N PRO A 100 5.82 -9.91 -1.97
CA PRO A 100 6.81 -8.85 -1.71
C PRO A 100 7.54 -8.35 -2.96
N VAL A 101 7.61 -9.15 -4.02
CA VAL A 101 8.36 -8.81 -5.23
C VAL A 101 7.48 -7.97 -6.16
N ARG A 102 7.84 -6.70 -6.32
CA ARG A 102 7.10 -5.68 -7.08
C ARG A 102 7.91 -5.17 -8.28
N GLY A 103 8.44 -6.07 -9.11
CA GLY A 103 9.32 -5.72 -10.24
C GLY A 103 8.69 -4.82 -11.30
N ASP A 104 7.36 -4.70 -11.28
CA ASP A 104 6.51 -3.83 -12.08
C ASP A 104 6.35 -2.41 -11.50
N TRP A 105 6.73 -2.20 -10.24
CA TRP A 105 6.69 -0.89 -9.61
C TRP A 105 7.89 -0.01 -9.99
N PRO A 106 7.72 1.32 -10.09
CA PRO A 106 8.78 2.22 -10.53
C PRO A 106 10.04 2.11 -9.67
N ASN A 107 11.18 1.86 -10.32
CA ASN A 107 12.49 1.75 -9.67
C ASN A 107 12.48 0.77 -8.48
N TYR A 108 11.78 -0.36 -8.64
CA TYR A 108 11.87 -1.44 -7.65
C TYR A 108 13.29 -2.01 -7.59
N GLY A 109 13.76 -2.29 -6.38
CA GLY A 109 15.02 -3.00 -6.15
C GLY A 109 15.04 -3.72 -4.81
N LYS A 110 15.88 -4.75 -4.72
CA LYS A 110 16.21 -5.40 -3.45
C LYS A 110 17.37 -4.65 -2.78
N LEU A 111 17.22 -4.33 -1.50
CA LEU A 111 18.30 -3.80 -0.67
C LEU A 111 19.13 -4.92 -0.04
N ASP A 112 18.46 -6.02 0.32
CA ASP A 112 19.09 -7.26 0.73
C ASP A 112 18.22 -8.47 0.33
N ALA A 113 18.42 -9.63 0.95
CA ALA A 113 17.68 -10.85 0.66
C ALA A 113 16.16 -10.72 0.87
N ARG A 114 15.72 -9.92 1.85
CA ARG A 114 14.32 -9.78 2.31
C ARG A 114 13.82 -8.33 2.34
N THR A 115 14.71 -7.37 2.12
CA THR A 115 14.38 -5.95 2.11
C THR A 115 14.21 -5.45 0.68
N HIS A 116 13.11 -4.76 0.45
CA HIS A 116 12.69 -4.27 -0.85
C HIS A 116 12.45 -2.77 -0.77
N HIS A 117 12.59 -2.09 -1.90
CA HIS A 117 12.18 -0.70 -2.02
C HIS A 117 11.61 -0.43 -3.42
N CYS A 118 10.82 0.64 -3.53
CA CYS A 118 10.45 1.23 -4.81
C CYS A 118 10.14 2.72 -4.65
N HIS A 119 9.99 3.42 -5.77
CA HIS A 119 9.59 4.82 -5.80
C HIS A 119 8.06 4.96 -5.84
N LEU A 120 7.52 5.79 -4.96
CA LEU A 120 6.09 6.16 -4.93
C LEU A 120 5.81 7.41 -5.77
N LYS A 121 6.79 8.32 -5.87
CA LYS A 121 6.68 9.56 -6.65
C LYS A 121 8.06 10.00 -7.11
N LYS A 122 8.19 10.28 -8.41
CA LYS A 122 9.39 10.88 -9.02
C LYS A 122 9.41 12.40 -8.83
N GLY A 123 10.59 13.02 -8.89
CA GLY A 123 10.80 14.47 -8.83
C GLY A 123 11.53 14.92 -7.56
N HIS A 124 11.38 16.20 -7.19
CA HIS A 124 12.01 16.76 -5.99
C HIS A 124 10.94 17.31 -5.03
N PRO A 125 10.73 16.70 -3.84
CA PRO A 125 11.40 15.48 -3.35
C PRO A 125 10.86 14.20 -4.02
N THR A 126 11.72 13.19 -4.17
CA THR A 126 11.34 11.83 -4.58
C THR A 126 10.87 11.10 -3.33
N TYR A 127 9.76 10.38 -3.43
CA TYR A 127 9.25 9.55 -2.33
C TYR A 127 9.44 8.07 -2.61
N VAL A 128 9.80 7.33 -1.57
CA VAL A 128 10.03 5.89 -1.62
C VAL A 128 9.33 5.18 -0.46
N ALA A 129 9.11 3.89 -0.65
CA ALA A 129 8.74 2.95 0.40
C ALA A 129 9.82 1.88 0.52
N VAL A 130 10.04 1.41 1.75
CA VAL A 130 10.87 0.23 2.05
C VAL A 130 10.03 -0.74 2.87
N TRP A 131 10.10 -2.01 2.54
CA TRP A 131 9.42 -3.08 3.26
C TRP A 131 10.30 -4.32 3.37
N GLU A 132 9.99 -5.13 4.38
CA GLU A 132 10.74 -6.32 4.74
C GLU A 132 9.84 -7.54 4.79
N GLU A 133 10.30 -8.65 4.23
CA GLU A 133 9.70 -9.97 4.44
C GLU A 133 10.02 -10.49 5.85
N SER A 134 9.02 -11.04 6.54
CA SER A 134 9.26 -11.72 7.82
C SER A 134 10.24 -12.88 7.64
N ALA A 135 11.12 -13.09 8.62
CA ALA A 135 12.10 -14.17 8.60
C ALA A 135 11.48 -15.58 8.67
N GLY A 136 10.21 -15.70 9.08
CA GLY A 136 9.51 -16.96 9.25
C GLY A 136 8.78 -17.43 8.00
N SER A 137 8.10 -18.59 8.12
CA SER A 137 7.24 -19.16 7.07
C SER A 137 5.88 -18.45 6.94
N MET A 138 5.63 -17.41 7.73
CA MET A 138 4.41 -16.61 7.65
C MET A 138 4.52 -15.62 6.49
N LYS A 139 3.48 -15.53 5.66
CA LYS A 139 3.36 -14.55 4.57
C LYS A 139 3.07 -13.15 5.12
N LEU A 140 4.02 -12.63 5.89
CA LEU A 140 3.94 -11.35 6.58
C LEU A 140 5.01 -10.41 6.04
N ILE A 141 4.59 -9.19 5.73
CA ILE A 141 5.44 -8.11 5.26
C ILE A 141 5.26 -6.91 6.17
N GLU A 142 6.36 -6.21 6.46
CA GLU A 142 6.34 -4.98 7.25
C GLU A 142 6.85 -3.80 6.42
N VAL A 143 6.03 -2.75 6.27
CA VAL A 143 6.47 -1.46 5.77
C VAL A 143 7.27 -0.77 6.88
N THR A 144 8.59 -0.70 6.70
CA THR A 144 9.54 -0.20 7.70
C THR A 144 9.88 1.28 7.49
N TYR A 145 9.70 1.80 6.28
CA TYR A 145 9.92 3.20 5.94
C TYR A 145 9.01 3.69 4.83
N VAL A 146 8.49 4.91 4.98
CA VAL A 146 7.95 5.72 3.89
C VAL A 146 8.36 7.17 4.05
N GLY A 147 8.81 7.80 2.98
CA GLY A 147 9.31 9.17 3.06
C GLY A 147 10.13 9.56 1.86
N THR A 148 10.95 10.59 2.02
CA THR A 148 11.79 11.09 0.93
C THR A 148 12.99 10.17 0.72
N HIS A 149 13.44 10.01 -0.53
CA HIS A 149 14.57 9.14 -0.88
C HIS A 149 15.83 9.50 -0.09
N GLU A 150 16.07 10.77 0.20
CA GLU A 150 17.26 11.28 0.90
C GLU A 150 17.34 10.83 2.37
N ARG A 151 16.23 10.36 2.95
CA ARG A 151 16.15 9.87 4.33
C ARG A 151 15.83 8.39 4.43
N ALA A 152 15.83 7.69 3.30
CA ALA A 152 15.58 6.26 3.26
C ALA A 152 16.75 5.50 3.91
N PRO A 153 16.49 4.37 4.57
CA PRO A 153 17.50 3.54 5.21
C PRO A 153 18.23 2.66 4.19
N TYR A 154 18.99 3.29 3.28
CA TYR A 154 19.94 2.60 2.40
C TYR A 154 21.25 2.30 3.13
#